data_AF-A0A814ZKX1-F1
#
_entry.id   AF-A0A814ZKX1-F1
#
_cell.length_a   1.000
_cell.length_b   1.000
_cell.length_c   1.000
_cell.angle_alpha   90.00
_cell.angle_beta   90.00
_cell.angle_gamma   90.00
#
_symmetry.space_group_name_H-M   'P 1'
#
loop_
_entity.id
_entity.type
_entity.pdbx_description
1 polymer ?
#
loop_
_entity_poly.entity_id
_entity_poly.type
_entity_poly.pdbx_seq_one_letter_code
_entity_poly.pdbx_strand_id
1 'polypeptide(L)'
;PKQLYEVICKHFFEFYDYYVEVCTENMSKDGENMKDPFNECRGQFQYASILTRLNKLKSTLENNDSTREQHSTIDARTQEIINDALAFDLNHPSTTNDIQLGDIFDDDDIFDDDDIFDDDDDNEDVDNDDVEQ
;
A
#
# COMPACT_ATOMS: atom_id res chain seq x y z
N PRO A 1 6.41 -14.49 -9.04
CA PRO A 1 7.00 -14.16 -10.36
C PRO A 1 6.41 -12.86 -10.91
N LYS A 2 7.24 -11.92 -11.38
CA LYS A 2 6.79 -10.57 -11.78
C LYS A 2 5.73 -10.59 -12.90
N GLN A 3 5.94 -11.43 -13.92
CA GLN A 3 5.00 -11.57 -15.04
C GLN A 3 3.61 -12.05 -14.60
N LEU A 4 3.55 -13.02 -13.67
CA LEU A 4 2.28 -13.52 -13.14
C LEU A 4 1.56 -12.44 -12.32
N TYR A 5 2.31 -11.65 -11.55
CA TYR A 5 1.74 -10.55 -10.77
C TYR A 5 1.08 -9.50 -11.67
N GLU A 6 1.75 -9.09 -12.75
CA GLU A 6 1.21 -8.12 -13.72
C GLU A 6 -0.09 -8.62 -14.37
N VAL A 7 -0.14 -9.90 -14.73
CA VAL A 7 -1.36 -10.55 -15.25
C VAL A 7 -2.47 -10.56 -14.21
N ILE A 8 -2.16 -10.86 -12.95
CA ILE A 8 -3.14 -10.87 -11.86
C ILE A 8 -3.68 -9.46 -11.60
N CYS A 9 -2.84 -8.43 -11.56
CA CYS A 9 -3.27 -7.05 -11.36
C CYS A 9 -4.22 -6.60 -12.48
N LYS A 10 -3.90 -6.92 -13.73
CA LYS A 10 -4.78 -6.63 -14.87
C LYS A 10 -6.15 -7.31 -14.71
N HIS A 11 -6.17 -8.62 -14.46
CA HIS A 11 -7.43 -9.35 -14.26
C HIS A 11 -8.20 -8.87 -13.03
N PHE A 12 -7.50 -8.48 -11.97
CA PHE A 12 -8.16 -7.96 -10.76
C PHE A 12 -9.04 -6.76 -11.09
N PHE A 13 -8.57 -5.81 -11.90
CA PHE A 13 -9.37 -4.67 -12.33
C PHE A 13 -10.52 -5.08 -13.25
N GLU A 14 -10.29 -6.02 -14.17
CA GLU A 14 -11.34 -6.54 -15.07
C GLU A 14 -12.49 -7.21 -14.31
N PHE A 15 -12.21 -7.86 -13.18
CA PHE A 15 -13.20 -8.55 -12.35
C PHE A 15 -13.61 -7.77 -11.09
N TYR A 16 -13.10 -6.55 -10.90
CA TYR A 16 -13.33 -5.78 -9.67
C TYR A 16 -14.82 -5.59 -9.37
N ASP A 17 -15.58 -5.13 -10.37
CA ASP A 17 -17.00 -4.86 -10.23
C ASP A 17 -17.78 -6.13 -9.90
N TYR A 18 -17.40 -7.26 -10.49
CA TYR A 18 -17.97 -8.57 -10.17
C TYR A 18 -17.72 -8.97 -8.71
N TYR A 19 -16.50 -8.74 -8.19
CA TYR A 19 -16.22 -9.03 -6.78
C TYR A 19 -17.05 -8.16 -5.83
N VAL A 20 -17.21 -6.87 -6.16
CA VAL A 20 -18.05 -5.94 -5.40
C VAL A 20 -19.51 -6.38 -5.44
N GLU A 21 -20.05 -6.68 -6.63
CA GLU A 21 -21.42 -7.16 -6.83
C GLU A 21 -21.70 -8.39 -5.95
N VAL A 22 -20.87 -9.43 -6.04
CA VAL A 22 -21.02 -10.64 -5.22
C VAL A 22 -21.01 -10.33 -3.72
N CYS A 23 -20.14 -9.43 -3.25
CA CYS A 23 -20.12 -9.04 -1.84
C CYS A 23 -21.39 -8.30 -1.43
N THR A 24 -21.89 -7.40 -2.29
CA THR A 24 -23.11 -6.62 -2.00
C THR A 24 -24.37 -7.48 -2.01
N GLU A 25 -24.51 -8.39 -2.97
CA GLU A 25 -25.66 -9.30 -3.05
C GLU A 25 -25.74 -10.26 -1.86
N ASN A 26 -24.59 -10.68 -1.34
CA ASN A 26 -24.50 -11.63 -0.23
C ASN A 26 -24.32 -10.95 1.13
N MET A 27 -24.42 -9.62 1.21
CA MET A 27 -24.23 -8.88 2.46
C MET A 27 -25.18 -9.32 3.58
N SER A 28 -26.37 -9.80 3.23
CA SER A 28 -27.34 -10.35 4.19
C SER A 28 -26.85 -11.59 4.94
N LYS A 29 -25.84 -12.30 4.41
CA LYS A 29 -25.25 -13.50 5.03
C LYS A 29 -24.03 -13.16 5.88
N ASP A 30 -23.60 -11.91 5.92
CA ASP A 30 -22.42 -11.49 6.71
C ASP A 30 -22.61 -11.87 8.19
N GLY A 31 -21.59 -12.50 8.79
CA GLY A 31 -21.65 -13.06 10.14
C GLY A 31 -22.35 -14.41 10.27
N GLU A 32 -23.03 -14.93 9.25
CA GLU A 32 -23.62 -16.27 9.31
C GLU A 32 -22.55 -17.37 9.24
N ASN A 33 -22.74 -18.46 9.99
CA ASN A 33 -21.85 -19.63 9.92
C ASN A 33 -21.98 -20.33 8.55
N MET A 34 -20.84 -20.60 7.93
CA MET A 34 -20.78 -21.35 6.67
C MET A 34 -21.18 -22.81 6.89
N LYS A 35 -22.15 -23.27 6.09
CA LYS A 35 -22.62 -24.67 6.08
C LYS A 35 -21.92 -25.44 4.97
N ASP A 36 -20.91 -26.21 5.34
CA ASP A 36 -20.22 -27.10 4.41
C ASP A 36 -20.94 -28.47 4.34
N PRO A 37 -21.27 -28.98 3.13
CA PRO A 37 -21.97 -30.26 2.97
C PRO A 37 -21.15 -31.49 3.41
N PHE A 38 -19.83 -31.34 3.59
CA PHE A 38 -18.90 -32.34 4.10
C PHE A 38 -18.67 -32.20 5.62
N ASN A 39 -19.49 -31.39 6.31
CA ASN A 39 -19.44 -31.14 7.76
C ASN A 39 -18.11 -30.54 8.26
N GLU A 40 -17.39 -29.80 7.41
CA GLU A 40 -16.23 -29.02 7.83
C GLU A 40 -16.63 -27.64 8.37
N CYS A 41 -16.06 -27.24 9.51
CA CYS A 41 -16.22 -25.88 10.02
C CYS A 41 -15.34 -24.90 9.22
N ARG A 42 -15.95 -24.09 8.35
CA ARG A 42 -15.23 -23.05 7.58
C ARG A 42 -15.17 -21.68 8.28
N GLY A 43 -15.96 -21.48 9.33
CA GLY A 43 -16.13 -20.18 10.01
C GLY A 43 -17.38 -19.44 9.55
N GLN A 44 -17.34 -18.11 9.58
CA GLN A 44 -18.46 -17.23 9.21
C GLN A 44 -18.20 -16.51 7.90
N PHE A 45 -19.26 -16.14 7.20
CA PHE A 45 -19.17 -15.21 6.08
C PHE A 45 -18.71 -13.82 6.57
N GLN A 46 -17.83 -13.17 5.81
CA GLN A 46 -17.25 -11.87 6.13
C GLN A 46 -17.24 -10.95 4.90
N TYR A 47 -18.37 -10.86 4.21
CA TYR A 47 -18.55 -10.05 3.02
C TYR A 47 -18.24 -8.57 3.24
N ALA A 48 -18.56 -8.00 4.41
CA ALA A 48 -18.25 -6.60 4.73
C ALA A 48 -16.74 -6.34 4.80
N SER A 49 -16.01 -7.25 5.46
CA SER A 49 -14.54 -7.21 5.57
C SER A 49 -13.88 -7.39 4.21
N ILE A 50 -14.36 -8.35 3.40
CA ILE A 50 -13.86 -8.59 2.05
C ILE A 50 -14.07 -7.36 1.17
N LEU A 51 -15.25 -6.73 1.20
CA LEU A 51 -15.55 -5.52 0.44
C LEU A 51 -14.60 -4.37 0.80
N THR A 52 -14.34 -4.18 2.09
CA THR A 52 -13.38 -3.17 2.59
C THR A 52 -11.97 -3.42 2.04
N ARG A 53 -11.52 -4.68 2.06
CA ARG A 53 -10.22 -5.08 1.53
C ARG A 53 -10.11 -4.91 0.01
N LEU A 54 -11.18 -5.20 -0.73
CA LEU A 54 -11.24 -4.98 -2.19
C LEU A 54 -11.06 -3.50 -2.53
N ASN A 55 -11.81 -2.61 -1.87
CA ASN A 55 -11.69 -1.17 -2.07
C ASN A 55 -10.27 -0.67 -1.77
N LYS A 56 -9.71 -1.06 -0.61
CA LYS A 56 -8.34 -0.69 -0.23
C LYS A 56 -7.30 -1.20 -1.23
N LEU A 57 -7.45 -2.43 -1.72
CA LEU A 57 -6.54 -3.02 -2.69
C LEU A 57 -6.60 -2.28 -4.03
N LYS A 58 -7.80 -1.94 -4.52
CA LYS A 58 -7.98 -1.15 -5.73
C LYS A 58 -7.24 0.20 -5.64
N SER A 59 -7.47 0.96 -4.57
CA SER A 59 -6.79 2.25 -4.38
C SER A 59 -5.27 2.10 -4.30
N THR A 60 -4.78 1.05 -3.65
CA THR A 60 -3.34 0.78 -3.54
C THR A 60 -2.72 0.46 -4.90
N LEU A 61 -3.41 -0.32 -5.74
CA LEU A 61 -2.93 -0.68 -7.07
C LEU A 61 -2.95 0.52 -8.04
N GLU A 62 -4.01 1.33 -8.02
CA GLU A 62 -4.11 2.56 -8.84
C GLU A 62 -2.99 3.56 -8.50
N ASN A 63 -2.66 3.70 -7.22
CA ASN A 63 -1.55 4.55 -6.77
C ASN A 63 -0.18 4.02 -7.24
N ASN A 64 0.01 2.70 -7.23
CA ASN A 64 1.26 2.07 -7.66
C ASN A 64 1.47 2.10 -9.18
N ASP A 65 0.40 2.06 -9.98
CA ASP A 65 0.50 2.27 -11.43
C ASP A 65 0.84 3.73 -11.75
N SER A 66 0.26 4.68 -11.00
CA SER A 66 0.56 6.12 -11.15
C SER A 66 2.02 6.45 -10.82
N THR A 67 2.62 5.81 -9.81
CA THR A 67 4.03 6.02 -9.46
C THR A 67 5.00 5.35 -10.45
N ARG A 68 4.61 4.25 -11.09
CA ARG A 68 5.41 3.59 -12.15
C ARG A 68 5.54 4.45 -13.41
N GLU A 69 4.49 5.15 -13.83
CA GLU A 69 4.57 6.04 -15.00
C GLU A 69 5.44 7.28 -14.73
N GLN A 70 5.40 7.83 -13.51
CA GLN A 70 6.22 9.00 -13.18
C GLN A 70 7.71 8.67 -13.08
N HIS A 71 8.08 7.49 -12.56
CA HIS A 71 9.49 7.06 -12.52
C HIS A 71 10.09 6.91 -13.93
N SER A 72 9.30 6.40 -14.89
CA SER A 72 9.72 6.33 -16.30
C SER A 72 9.97 7.70 -16.94
N THR A 73 9.24 8.73 -16.53
CA THR A 73 9.33 10.08 -17.13
C THR A 73 10.51 10.85 -16.56
N ILE A 74 10.77 10.67 -15.26
CA ILE A 74 11.94 11.24 -14.58
C ILE A 74 13.19 10.62 -15.18
N ASP A 75 13.27 9.29 -15.27
CA ASP A 75 14.43 8.56 -15.83
C ASP A 75 14.74 8.97 -17.28
N ALA A 76 13.72 9.20 -18.11
CA ALA A 76 13.90 9.69 -19.49
C ALA A 76 14.43 11.13 -19.53
N ARG A 77 13.92 12.01 -18.66
CA ARG A 77 14.36 13.42 -18.58
C ARG A 77 15.77 13.54 -17.99
N THR A 78 16.13 12.75 -16.99
CA THR A 78 17.52 12.72 -16.46
C THR A 78 18.50 12.19 -17.50
N GLN A 79 18.14 11.20 -18.31
CA GLN A 79 19.01 10.73 -19.39
C GLN A 79 19.26 11.80 -20.46
N GLU A 80 18.26 12.60 -20.82
CA GLU A 80 18.42 13.72 -21.76
C GLU A 80 19.36 14.79 -21.19
N ILE A 81 19.17 15.18 -19.92
CA ILE A 81 20.05 16.14 -19.22
C ILE A 81 21.49 15.64 -19.13
N ILE A 82 21.69 14.36 -18.80
CA ILE A 82 23.02 13.75 -18.72
C ILE A 82 23.67 13.69 -20.11
N ASN A 83 22.92 13.33 -21.15
CA ASN A 83 23.43 13.27 -22.51
C ASN A 83 23.81 14.66 -23.05
N ASP A 84 23.03 15.69 -22.74
CA ASP A 84 23.36 17.09 -23.08
C ASP A 84 24.59 17.60 -22.31
N ALA A 85 24.73 17.23 -21.04
CA ALA A 85 25.91 17.57 -20.23
C ALA A 85 27.18 16.87 -20.74
N LEU A 86 27.09 15.62 -21.18
CA LEU A 86 28.20 14.86 -21.76
C LEU A 86 28.59 15.33 -23.16
N ALA A 87 27.65 15.91 -23.92
CA ALA A 87 27.92 16.46 -25.25
C ALA A 87 28.70 17.79 -25.22
N PHE A 88 28.75 18.47 -24.07
CA PHE A 88 29.45 19.76 -23.91
C PHE A 88 30.97 19.61 -23.68
N ASP A 89 31.45 18.44 -23.27
CA ASP A 89 32.83 18.24 -22.78
C ASP A 89 33.86 17.74 -23.81
N LEU A 90 33.59 17.86 -25.12
CA LEU A 90 34.56 17.49 -26.17
C LEU A 90 35.44 18.65 -26.67
N ASN A 91 35.43 19.83 -26.03
CA ASN A 91 36.19 20.98 -26.52
C ASN A 91 36.81 21.91 -25.45
N HIS A 92 37.34 21.41 -24.32
CA HIS A 92 38.29 22.23 -23.55
C HIS A 92 39.36 21.40 -22.79
N PRO A 93 40.64 21.86 -22.76
CA PRO A 93 41.72 21.18 -22.06
C PRO A 93 41.54 21.19 -20.54
N SER A 94 41.93 20.07 -19.93
CA SER A 94 41.96 19.81 -18.49
C SER A 94 42.34 21.04 -17.67
N THR A 95 41.46 21.43 -16.75
CA THR A 95 41.83 22.32 -15.65
C THR A 95 41.43 21.65 -14.35
N THR A 96 42.44 21.23 -13.62
CA THR A 96 42.42 20.66 -12.28
C THR A 96 41.59 21.52 -11.32
N ASN A 97 40.63 20.91 -10.64
CA ASN A 97 40.11 21.41 -9.37
C ASN A 97 39.88 20.20 -8.46
N ASP A 98 40.74 20.07 -7.46
CA ASP A 98 40.59 19.16 -6.34
C ASP A 98 39.30 19.53 -5.58
N ILE A 99 38.24 18.73 -5.73
CA ILE A 99 37.11 18.74 -4.80
C ILE A 99 37.44 17.70 -3.74
N GLN A 100 37.80 18.18 -2.56
CA GLN A 100 38.10 17.40 -1.39
C GLN A 100 36.81 16.69 -0.93
N LEU A 101 36.76 15.37 -1.13
CA LEU A 101 35.69 14.50 -0.63
C LEU A 101 35.80 14.42 0.91
N GLY A 102 34.84 15.03 1.60
CA GLY A 102 34.60 14.75 3.01
C GLY A 102 34.05 15.97 3.71
N ASP A 103 32.72 16.17 3.62
CA ASP A 103 31.89 16.90 4.62
C ASP A 103 30.42 17.01 4.14
N ILE A 104 29.78 15.91 3.71
CA ILE A 104 28.31 15.91 3.42
C ILE A 104 27.66 14.56 3.79
N PHE A 105 27.83 14.07 5.02
CA PHE A 105 26.91 13.10 5.65
C PHE A 105 27.05 13.21 7.19
N ASP A 106 26.36 14.17 7.79
CA ASP A 106 25.92 14.05 9.19
C ASP A 106 24.49 13.49 9.14
N ASP A 107 24.36 12.17 8.99
CA ASP A 107 23.09 11.43 9.05
C ASP A 107 22.78 11.04 10.51
N ASP A 108 22.74 12.02 11.39
CA ASP A 108 22.42 11.88 12.82
C ASP A 108 21.09 12.59 13.18
N ASP A 109 20.14 12.69 12.26
CA ASP A 109 18.80 13.20 12.57
C ASP A 109 17.72 12.52 11.70
N ILE A 110 16.63 12.08 12.35
CA ILE A 110 15.38 11.49 11.81
C ILE A 110 15.28 9.97 12.00
N PHE A 111 15.16 9.52 13.26
CA PHE A 111 14.16 8.55 13.72
C PHE A 111 14.02 8.68 15.24
N ASP A 112 13.40 9.77 15.70
CA ASP A 112 12.82 9.81 17.05
C ASP A 112 11.44 9.13 16.99
N ASP A 113 11.42 7.79 16.97
CA ASP A 113 10.20 6.96 17.07
C ASP A 113 9.88 6.67 18.55
N ASP A 114 9.92 7.70 19.40
CA ASP A 114 9.46 7.69 20.81
C ASP A 114 8.08 8.37 20.96
N ASP A 115 7.22 8.28 19.94
CA ASP A 115 5.81 8.69 20.04
C ASP A 115 4.89 7.50 20.34
N ILE A 116 4.69 7.28 21.64
CA ILE A 116 3.38 7.33 22.31
C ILE A 116 2.27 6.43 21.70
N PHE A 117 2.06 5.28 22.35
CA PHE A 117 0.73 4.73 22.56
C PHE A 117 0.54 4.51 24.07
N ASP A 118 0.30 5.63 24.77
CA ASP A 118 -0.38 5.62 26.06
C ASP A 118 -1.89 5.55 25.77
N ASP A 119 -2.43 4.34 25.61
CA ASP A 119 -3.86 4.08 25.73
C ASP A 119 -4.10 3.24 26.98
N ASP A 120 -3.95 3.90 28.13
CA ASP A 120 -4.64 3.54 29.37
C ASP A 120 -6.14 3.78 29.16
N ASP A 121 -6.90 2.74 28.79
CA ASP A 121 -8.37 2.75 28.89
C ASP A 121 -8.80 1.75 29.97
N ASP A 122 -8.55 2.14 31.22
CA ASP A 122 -9.30 1.67 32.38
C ASP A 122 -10.69 2.35 32.33
N ASN A 123 -11.72 1.61 31.90
CA ASN A 123 -13.11 1.97 32.16
C ASN A 123 -13.93 0.76 32.61
N GLU A 124 -13.91 0.61 33.93
CA GLU A 124 -14.96 0.18 34.86
C GLU A 124 -16.11 -0.69 34.33
N ASP A 125 -16.10 -1.95 34.78
CA ASP A 125 -17.29 -2.83 34.85
C ASP A 125 -18.38 -2.17 35.71
N VAL A 126 -19.39 -1.58 35.06
CA VAL A 126 -20.62 -1.16 35.72
C VAL A 126 -21.62 -2.32 35.69
N ASP A 127 -21.58 -3.16 36.72
CA ASP A 127 -22.68 -4.06 37.05
C ASP A 127 -23.88 -3.23 37.54
N ASN A 128 -24.87 -3.01 36.67
CA ASN A 128 -26.22 -2.61 37.07
C ASN A 128 -27.23 -3.29 36.14
N ASP A 129 -27.93 -4.29 36.68
CA ASP A 129 -29.40 -4.27 36.76
C ASP A 129 -29.89 -5.59 37.37
N ASP A 130 -30.00 -5.61 38.71
CA ASP A 130 -30.93 -6.50 39.42
C ASP A 130 -31.84 -5.64 40.30
N VAL A 131 -32.83 -5.03 39.66
CA VAL A 131 -34.03 -4.52 40.31
C VAL A 131 -35.20 -4.67 39.35
N GLU A 132 -36.03 -5.71 39.53
CA GLU A 132 -37.47 -5.53 39.59
C GLU A 132 -38.19 -6.77 40.18
N GLN A 133 -38.55 -6.60 41.46
CA GLN A 133 -39.78 -6.99 42.20
C GLN A 133 -40.53 -8.28 41.87
#